data_AF-A0A662Q3Q4-F1
#
_entry.id   AF-A0A662Q3Q4-F1
#
_cell.length_a   1.000
_cell.length_b   1.000
_cell.length_c   1.000
_cell.angle_alpha   90.00
_cell.angle_beta   90.00
_cell.angle_gamma   90.00
#
_symmetry.space_group_name_H-M   'P 1'
#
loop_
_entity.id
_entity.type
_entity.pdbx_description
1 polymer ?
#
loop_
_entity_poly.entity_id
_entity_poly.type
_entity_poly.pdbx_seq_one_letter_code
_entity_poly.pdbx_strand_id
1 'polypeptide(L)'
;MATEEATTTSVEEATVTETGTTATTISPSTKTKAITETEQKTTPLNYGLIAFIVGSALAIAIIGFIIYRTRRAPKTVGGQEDKLSELDYAILALIRDNGGDMLQGKLQSELGIPKTTLWRHIKKLEKLGYLKVIKEGTFNRLILLKDIE
;
A
#
# COMPACT_ATOMS: atom_id res chain seq x y z
N MET A 1 -18.04 52.68 -1.34
CA MET A 1 -18.83 52.41 -0.12
C MET A 1 -18.39 51.06 0.38
N ALA A 2 -17.65 50.87 1.47
CA ALA A 2 -17.26 51.77 2.53
C ALA A 2 -15.76 51.60 2.84
N THR A 3 -15.18 52.74 3.22
CA THR A 3 -13.83 52.98 3.74
C THR A 3 -13.88 52.88 5.26
N GLU A 4 -12.78 52.49 5.91
CA GLU A 4 -12.29 52.96 7.24
C GLU A 4 -11.06 52.07 7.56
N GLU A 5 -9.80 52.54 7.56
CA GLU A 5 -9.13 53.48 8.51
C GLU A 5 -9.19 52.97 9.96
N ALA A 6 -8.17 53.03 10.83
CA ALA A 6 -6.80 53.52 10.81
C ALA A 6 -6.10 53.07 12.14
N THR A 7 -4.77 52.94 12.11
CA THR A 7 -3.77 53.51 13.04
C THR A 7 -3.77 53.22 14.57
N THR A 8 -2.61 52.69 15.02
CA THR A 8 -1.73 53.08 16.17
C THR A 8 -2.32 53.75 17.41
N THR A 9 -1.86 53.30 18.60
CA THR A 9 -1.54 54.09 19.83
C THR A 9 -1.22 53.06 20.95
N SER A 10 -0.35 53.23 21.95
CA SER A 10 0.80 54.07 22.33
C SER A 10 0.96 53.90 23.86
N VAL A 11 2.20 54.03 24.39
CA VAL A 11 2.59 54.29 25.82
C VAL A 11 2.27 53.15 26.83
N GLU A 12 3.00 52.84 27.92
CA GLU A 12 3.80 53.59 28.91
C GLU A 12 4.52 52.56 29.81
N GLU A 13 5.86 52.57 29.91
CA GLU A 13 6.69 53.18 30.97
C GLU A 13 6.45 52.64 32.41
N ALA A 14 7.49 52.01 32.98
CA ALA A 14 7.75 52.02 34.42
C ALA A 14 9.25 51.77 34.68
N THR A 15 9.92 52.88 35.00
CA THR A 15 11.26 53.04 35.55
C THR A 15 11.34 52.50 36.99
N VAL A 16 12.40 51.78 37.38
CA VAL A 16 13.03 51.93 38.71
C VAL A 16 14.54 51.64 38.62
N THR A 17 15.32 52.67 38.91
CA THR A 17 16.76 52.68 39.19
C THR A 17 16.95 52.48 40.70
N GLU A 18 17.78 51.53 41.15
CA GLU A 18 18.53 51.68 42.40
C GLU A 18 19.93 51.05 42.29
N THR A 19 20.92 51.93 42.48
CA THR A 19 22.34 51.64 42.63
C THR A 19 22.64 51.49 44.12
N GLY A 20 23.23 50.38 44.55
CA GLY A 20 23.58 50.16 45.96
C GLY A 20 24.54 48.99 46.19
N THR A 21 25.83 49.31 46.25
CA THR A 21 27.00 48.51 46.65
C THR A 21 26.79 47.63 47.89
N THR A 22 27.21 46.36 47.86
CA THR A 22 28.11 45.72 48.86
C THR A 22 28.69 44.42 48.28
N ALA A 23 30.01 44.36 48.15
CA ALA A 23 30.76 43.17 47.74
C ALA A 23 31.02 42.24 48.93
N THR A 24 30.79 40.94 48.77
CA THR A 24 31.34 39.88 49.63
C THR A 24 31.52 38.60 48.82
N THR A 25 32.79 38.31 48.53
CA THR A 25 33.48 37.02 48.68
C THR A 25 32.70 35.73 48.42
N ILE A 26 33.06 34.99 47.35
CA ILE A 26 33.43 33.56 47.39
C ILE A 26 34.05 33.08 46.05
N SER A 27 35.28 32.56 46.15
CA SER A 27 35.97 31.54 45.34
C SER A 27 35.49 31.20 43.91
N PRO A 28 36.34 31.33 42.87
CA PRO A 28 36.14 30.59 41.62
C PRO A 28 36.70 29.16 41.78
N SER A 29 35.82 28.22 42.11
CA SER A 29 36.12 26.79 42.01
C SER A 29 36.14 26.38 40.53
N THR A 30 37.31 25.89 40.11
CA THR A 30 37.60 25.23 38.85
C THR A 30 36.53 24.21 38.47
N LYS A 31 35.77 24.49 37.41
CA LYS A 31 35.02 23.46 36.68
C LYS A 31 35.31 23.58 35.20
N THR A 32 36.51 23.15 34.84
CA THR A 32 36.93 22.76 33.49
C THR A 32 36.00 21.64 33.01
N LYS A 33 34.92 22.01 32.31
CA LYS A 33 34.17 21.07 31.48
C LYS A 33 35.03 20.81 30.25
N ALA A 34 35.62 19.63 30.21
CA ALA A 34 36.22 19.06 29.02
C ALA A 34 35.22 19.13 27.86
N ILE A 35 35.58 19.89 26.84
CA ILE A 35 34.91 19.86 25.54
C ILE A 35 35.41 18.58 24.87
N THR A 36 34.58 17.55 24.89
CA THR A 36 34.79 16.34 24.09
C THR A 36 34.54 16.73 22.64
N GLU A 37 35.64 16.98 21.92
CA GLU A 37 35.69 17.08 20.47
C GLU A 37 35.16 15.75 19.90
N THR A 38 33.91 15.77 19.45
CA THR A 38 33.35 14.65 18.70
C THR A 38 33.85 14.81 17.28
N GLU A 39 34.92 14.06 16.98
CA GLU A 39 35.50 13.91 15.66
C GLU A 39 34.38 13.60 14.64
N GLN A 40 33.96 14.61 13.88
CA GLN A 40 33.04 14.44 12.78
C GLN A 40 33.78 13.70 11.68
N LYS A 41 33.69 12.37 11.71
CA LYS A 41 34.08 11.52 10.60
C LYS A 41 33.13 11.81 9.44
N THR A 42 33.49 12.79 8.60
CA THR A 42 32.88 13.02 7.30
C THR A 42 33.18 11.80 6.44
N THR A 43 32.27 10.82 6.44
CA THR A 43 32.29 9.78 5.41
C THR A 43 32.20 10.46 4.06
N PRO A 44 33.13 10.20 3.12
CA PRO A 44 33.08 10.81 1.80
C PRO A 44 31.72 10.47 1.19
N LEU A 45 31.00 11.52 0.79
CA LEU A 45 29.65 11.44 0.27
C LEU A 45 29.71 10.74 -1.09
N ASN A 46 29.72 9.41 -1.08
CA ASN A 46 29.78 8.61 -2.28
C ASN A 46 28.38 8.64 -2.92
N TYR A 47 28.19 9.61 -3.80
CA TYR A 47 26.95 9.78 -4.56
C TYR A 47 26.54 8.51 -5.30
N GLY A 48 27.48 7.63 -5.66
CA GLY A 48 27.18 6.31 -6.23
C GLY A 48 26.47 5.38 -5.23
N LEU A 49 26.92 5.34 -3.98
CA LEU A 49 26.25 4.56 -2.92
C LEU A 49 24.88 5.16 -2.58
N ILE A 50 24.78 6.49 -2.51
CA ILE A 50 23.51 7.17 -2.22
C ILE A 50 22.51 6.95 -3.35
N ALA A 51 22.93 7.06 -4.61
CA ALA A 51 22.10 6.79 -5.78
C ALA A 51 21.64 5.32 -5.83
N PHE A 52 22.50 4.37 -5.44
CA PHE A 52 22.13 2.95 -5.35
C PHE A 52 21.10 2.68 -4.25
N ILE A 53 21.22 3.31 -3.08
CA ILE A 53 20.25 3.17 -1.99
C ILE A 53 18.90 3.76 -2.39
N VAL A 54 18.88 4.98 -2.95
CA VAL A 54 17.64 5.64 -3.40
C VAL A 54 17.01 4.87 -4.56
N GLY A 55 17.80 4.43 -5.54
CA GLY A 55 17.32 3.63 -6.66
C GLY A 55 16.77 2.26 -6.24
N SER A 56 17.45 1.57 -5.31
CA SER A 56 16.97 0.28 -4.80
C SER A 56 15.70 0.42 -3.97
N ALA A 57 15.58 1.47 -3.14
CA ALA A 57 14.34 1.76 -2.41
C ALA A 57 13.15 2.00 -3.36
N LEU A 58 13.36 2.74 -4.45
CA LEU A 58 12.33 2.99 -5.46
C LEU A 58 11.95 1.70 -6.21
N ALA A 59 12.93 0.87 -6.57
CA ALA A 59 12.69 -0.42 -7.20
C ALA A 59 11.89 -1.36 -6.30
N ILE A 60 12.24 -1.47 -5.01
CA ILE A 60 11.52 -2.27 -4.02
C ILE A 60 10.08 -1.75 -3.84
N ALA A 61 9.88 -0.43 -3.81
CA ALA A 61 8.55 0.16 -3.74
C ALA A 61 7.70 -0.18 -4.98
N ILE A 62 8.28 -0.14 -6.18
CA ILE A 62 7.60 -0.49 -7.43
C ILE A 62 7.25 -1.99 -7.45
N ILE A 63 8.20 -2.86 -7.10
CA ILE A 63 7.99 -4.31 -7.03
C ILE A 63 6.92 -4.63 -5.98
N GLY A 64 7.03 -4.00 -4.80
CA GLY A 64 6.03 -4.10 -3.73
C GLY A 64 4.66 -3.62 -4.18
N PHE A 65 4.57 -2.53 -4.95
CA PHE A 65 3.33 -2.01 -5.52
C PHE A 65 2.73 -2.93 -6.58
N ILE A 66 3.54 -3.51 -7.45
CA ILE A 66 3.11 -4.50 -8.44
C ILE A 66 2.57 -5.73 -7.72
N ILE A 67 3.30 -6.28 -6.75
CA ILE A 67 2.88 -7.43 -5.93
C ILE A 67 1.63 -7.10 -5.13
N TYR A 68 1.55 -5.91 -4.55
CA TYR A 68 0.38 -5.43 -3.83
C TYR A 68 -0.84 -5.33 -4.75
N ARG A 69 -0.66 -4.86 -5.97
CA ARG A 69 -1.73 -4.76 -6.96
C ARG A 69 -2.14 -6.14 -7.50
N THR A 70 -1.20 -7.04 -7.74
CA THR A 70 -1.51 -8.40 -8.22
C THR A 70 -2.06 -9.31 -7.12
N ARG A 71 -1.65 -9.13 -5.86
CA ARG A 71 -2.21 -9.84 -4.69
C ARG A 71 -3.54 -9.28 -4.21
N ARG A 72 -3.87 -8.04 -4.56
CA ARG A 72 -5.22 -7.48 -4.42
C ARG A 72 -6.14 -7.94 -5.55
N ALA A 73 -6.15 -9.26 -5.82
CA ALA A 73 -7.34 -9.88 -6.36
C ALA A 73 -8.52 -9.46 -5.46
N PRO A 74 -9.64 -9.00 -6.03
CA PRO A 74 -10.71 -8.37 -5.29
C PRO A 74 -11.24 -9.34 -4.23
N LYS A 75 -10.96 -9.05 -2.95
CA LYS A 75 -11.61 -9.70 -1.81
C LYS A 75 -13.09 -9.30 -1.82
N THR A 76 -13.89 -10.15 -2.46
CA THR A 76 -15.23 -10.56 -2.05
C THR A 76 -16.06 -9.54 -1.25
N VAL A 77 -16.71 -8.61 -1.95
CA VAL A 77 -17.95 -7.98 -1.44
C VAL A 77 -19.08 -9.00 -1.55
N GLY A 78 -19.47 -9.62 -0.44
CA GLY A 78 -20.65 -10.48 -0.35
C GLY A 78 -20.34 -11.83 0.27
N GLY A 79 -20.46 -11.89 1.60
CA GLY A 79 -20.33 -13.12 2.39
C GLY A 79 -21.42 -14.13 2.04
N GLN A 80 -20.98 -15.29 1.61
CA GLN A 80 -21.60 -16.59 1.87
C GLN A 80 -20.55 -17.62 1.47
N GLU A 81 -19.86 -18.12 2.48
CA GLU A 81 -19.18 -19.42 2.50
C GLU A 81 -18.29 -19.73 1.29
N ASP A 82 -16.99 -19.51 1.47
CA ASP A 82 -15.90 -19.87 0.55
C ASP A 82 -15.77 -21.40 0.31
N LYS A 83 -16.84 -22.18 0.57
CA LYS A 83 -16.94 -23.56 0.13
C LYS A 83 -17.37 -23.59 -1.34
N LEU A 84 -16.51 -24.16 -2.15
CA LEU A 84 -16.85 -24.62 -3.49
C LEU A 84 -18.00 -25.64 -3.38
N SER A 85 -19.07 -25.40 -4.12
CA SER A 85 -20.16 -26.37 -4.27
C SER A 85 -19.65 -27.58 -5.07
N GLU A 86 -20.32 -28.73 -4.97
CA GLU A 86 -20.01 -29.91 -5.79
C GLU A 86 -20.01 -29.58 -7.29
N LEU A 87 -20.93 -28.71 -7.71
CA LEU A 87 -21.01 -28.21 -9.08
C LEU A 87 -19.82 -27.30 -9.43
N ASP A 88 -19.34 -26.50 -8.46
CA ASP A 88 -18.13 -25.67 -8.66
C ASP A 88 -16.89 -26.55 -8.88
N TYR A 89 -16.75 -27.65 -8.11
CA TYR A 89 -15.69 -28.63 -8.31
C TYR A 89 -15.79 -29.34 -9.66
N ALA A 90 -16.99 -29.74 -10.07
CA ALA A 90 -17.20 -30.37 -11.37
C ALA A 90 -16.79 -29.45 -12.52
N ILE A 91 -17.10 -28.15 -12.44
CA ILE A 91 -16.66 -27.15 -13.44
C ILE A 91 -15.14 -27.08 -13.49
N LEU A 92 -14.47 -26.96 -12.35
CA LEU A 92 -13.01 -26.84 -12.29
C LEU A 92 -12.31 -28.11 -12.77
N ALA A 93 -12.80 -29.28 -12.35
CA ALA A 93 -12.29 -30.57 -12.79
C ALA A 93 -12.40 -30.72 -14.31
N LEU A 94 -13.55 -30.37 -14.89
CA LEU A 94 -13.75 -30.50 -16.33
C LEU A 94 -12.83 -29.56 -17.14
N ILE A 95 -12.62 -28.34 -16.67
CA ILE A 95 -11.68 -27.39 -17.28
C ILE A 95 -10.24 -27.92 -17.16
N ARG A 96 -9.87 -28.47 -16.01
CA ARG A 96 -8.55 -29.09 -15.79
C ARG A 96 -8.32 -30.27 -16.73
N ASP A 97 -9.29 -31.17 -16.84
CA ASP A 97 -9.21 -32.38 -17.67
C ASP A 97 -9.10 -32.04 -19.16
N ASN A 98 -9.51 -30.84 -19.58
CA ASN A 98 -9.39 -30.33 -20.93
C ASN A 98 -8.13 -29.49 -21.19
N GLY A 99 -7.18 -29.46 -20.24
CA GLY A 99 -5.89 -28.77 -20.40
C GLY A 99 -5.83 -27.39 -19.75
N GLY A 100 -6.77 -27.05 -18.87
CA GLY A 100 -6.77 -25.77 -18.14
C GLY A 100 -7.49 -24.63 -18.88
N ASP A 101 -8.04 -24.90 -20.07
CA ASP A 101 -8.84 -23.94 -20.80
C ASP A 101 -9.99 -24.59 -21.57
N MET A 102 -11.15 -23.93 -21.59
CA MET A 102 -12.33 -24.47 -22.26
C MET A 102 -13.29 -23.38 -22.73
N LEU A 103 -13.96 -23.61 -23.86
CA LEU A 103 -15.10 -22.79 -24.30
C LEU A 103 -16.33 -23.04 -23.42
N GLN A 104 -17.05 -21.98 -23.06
CA GLN A 104 -18.28 -22.06 -22.26
C GLN A 104 -19.33 -22.99 -22.90
N GLY A 105 -19.42 -23.01 -24.23
CA GLY A 105 -20.34 -23.89 -24.95
C GLY A 105 -20.03 -25.36 -24.73
N LYS A 106 -18.74 -25.74 -24.79
CA LYS A 106 -18.29 -27.12 -24.53
C LYS A 106 -18.54 -27.49 -23.06
N LEU A 107 -18.19 -26.60 -22.13
CA LEU A 107 -18.43 -26.80 -20.70
C LEU A 107 -19.92 -27.02 -20.39
N GLN A 108 -20.80 -26.27 -21.07
CA GLN A 108 -22.24 -26.42 -20.93
C GLN A 108 -22.74 -27.79 -21.42
N SER A 109 -22.26 -28.24 -22.59
CA SER A 109 -22.64 -29.53 -23.17
C SER A 109 -22.25 -30.71 -22.29
N GLU A 110 -21.06 -30.66 -21.68
CA GLU A 110 -20.52 -31.73 -20.83
C GLU A 110 -21.24 -31.80 -19.46
N LEU A 111 -21.55 -30.66 -18.86
CA LEU A 111 -22.22 -30.60 -17.56
C LEU A 111 -23.74 -30.80 -17.65
N GLY A 112 -24.36 -30.63 -18.83
CA GLY A 112 -25.80 -30.75 -19.02
C GLY A 112 -26.64 -29.71 -18.27
N ILE A 113 -26.03 -28.62 -17.79
CA ILE A 113 -26.68 -27.59 -16.97
C ILE A 113 -27.16 -26.38 -17.77
N PRO A 114 -28.19 -25.66 -17.29
CA PRO A 114 -28.62 -24.41 -17.90
C PRO A 114 -27.51 -23.35 -17.90
N LYS A 115 -27.42 -22.58 -19.00
CA LYS A 115 -26.41 -21.51 -19.19
C LYS A 115 -26.40 -20.49 -18.05
N THR A 116 -27.57 -20.12 -17.53
CA THR A 116 -27.71 -19.13 -16.45
C THR A 116 -27.17 -19.65 -15.12
N THR A 117 -27.42 -20.92 -14.79
CA THR A 117 -26.87 -21.61 -13.61
C THR A 117 -25.36 -21.68 -13.71
N LEU A 118 -24.83 -22.20 -14.83
CA LEU A 118 -23.40 -22.29 -15.09
C LEU A 118 -22.73 -20.92 -14.96
N TRP A 119 -23.33 -19.87 -15.53
CA TRP A 119 -22.78 -18.52 -15.48
C TRP A 119 -22.71 -17.96 -14.05
N ARG A 120 -23.67 -18.30 -13.20
CA ARG A 120 -23.67 -17.91 -11.78
C ARG A 120 -22.49 -18.54 -11.04
N HIS A 121 -22.21 -19.82 -11.30
CA HIS A 121 -21.05 -20.54 -10.75
C HIS A 121 -19.73 -20.05 -11.33
N ILE A 122 -19.64 -19.82 -12.65
CA ILE A 122 -18.45 -19.23 -13.31
C ILE A 122 -18.12 -17.88 -12.69
N LYS A 123 -19.09 -16.97 -12.55
CA LYS A 123 -18.84 -15.66 -11.94
C LYS A 123 -18.39 -15.76 -10.48
N LYS A 124 -18.93 -16.73 -9.73
CA LYS A 124 -18.49 -17.01 -8.36
C LYS A 124 -17.03 -17.47 -8.37
N LEU A 125 -16.69 -18.46 -9.19
CA LEU A 125 -15.35 -19.02 -9.31
C LEU A 125 -14.33 -17.99 -9.84
N GLU A 126 -14.73 -17.11 -10.77
CA GLU A 126 -13.93 -16.01 -11.28
C GLU A 126 -13.63 -14.99 -10.17
N LYS A 127 -14.65 -14.65 -9.38
CA LYS A 127 -14.51 -13.76 -8.22
C LYS A 127 -13.62 -14.36 -7.13
N LEU A 128 -13.65 -15.68 -6.96
CA LEU A 128 -12.77 -16.41 -6.05
C LEU A 128 -11.33 -16.57 -6.59
N GLY A 129 -11.09 -16.22 -7.86
CA GLY A 129 -9.77 -16.28 -8.49
C GLY A 129 -9.35 -17.67 -8.96
N TYR A 130 -10.28 -18.64 -9.05
CA TYR A 130 -9.99 -19.96 -9.59
C TYR A 130 -9.97 -19.97 -11.12
N LEU A 131 -10.77 -19.12 -11.77
CA LEU A 131 -10.84 -19.03 -13.22
C LEU A 131 -10.80 -17.59 -13.72
N LYS A 132 -10.56 -17.42 -15.02
CA LYS A 132 -10.67 -16.17 -15.77
C LYS A 132 -11.53 -16.37 -17.00
N VAL A 133 -12.50 -15.48 -17.22
CA VAL A 133 -13.29 -15.48 -18.45
C VAL A 133 -12.65 -14.51 -19.46
N ILE A 134 -12.29 -15.00 -20.64
CA ILE A 134 -11.82 -14.20 -21.77
C ILE A 134 -12.85 -14.29 -22.88
N LYS A 135 -13.29 -13.14 -23.40
CA LYS A 135 -14.21 -13.10 -24.54
C LYS A 135 -13.42 -13.26 -25.84
N GLU A 136 -13.63 -14.37 -26.54
CA GLU A 136 -13.06 -14.64 -27.86
C GLU A 136 -14.18 -14.57 -28.92
N GLY A 137 -14.34 -13.37 -29.49
CA GLY A 137 -15.39 -13.10 -30.47
C GLY A 137 -16.79 -13.27 -29.91
N THR A 138 -17.51 -14.28 -30.40
CA THR A 138 -18.89 -14.60 -29.99
C THR A 138 -18.94 -15.52 -28.76
N PHE A 139 -17.83 -16.18 -28.42
CA PHE A 139 -17.79 -17.17 -27.35
C PHE A 139 -16.97 -16.67 -26.16
N ASN A 140 -17.26 -17.22 -24.99
CA ASN A 140 -16.47 -16.99 -23.80
C ASN A 140 -15.57 -18.21 -23.58
N ARG A 141 -14.27 -17.96 -23.46
CA ARG A 141 -13.25 -18.92 -23.08
C ARG A 141 -12.98 -18.81 -21.58
N LEU A 142 -12.87 -19.93 -20.92
CA LEU A 142 -12.68 -20.08 -19.48
C LEU A 142 -11.28 -20.63 -19.29
N ILE A 143 -10.44 -19.92 -18.54
CA ILE A 143 -9.05 -20.31 -18.27
C ILE A 143 -8.90 -20.55 -16.77
N LEU A 144 -8.37 -21.70 -16.40
CA LEU A 144 -8.05 -22.03 -15.02
C LEU A 144 -6.83 -21.23 -14.57
N LEU A 145 -6.96 -20.52 -13.45
CA LEU A 145 -5.87 -19.75 -12.84
C LEU A 145 -5.26 -20.46 -11.64
N LYS A 146 -6.03 -21.29 -10.96
CA LYS A 146 -5.61 -21.98 -9.75
C LYS A 146 -6.13 -23.40 -9.73
N ASP A 147 -5.22 -24.33 -9.47
CA ASP A 147 -5.56 -25.73 -9.29
C ASP A 147 -6.23 -25.96 -7.93
N ILE A 148 -7.18 -26.88 -7.93
CA ILE A 148 -7.75 -27.49 -6.74
C ILE A 148 -6.93 -28.74 -6.45
N GLU A 149 -6.17 -28.71 -5.35
CA GLU A 149 -5.32 -29.80 -4.85
C GLU A 149 -6.11 -30.72 -3.92
#